data_AF-A0A816EV15-F1
#
_entry.id   AF-A0A816EV15-F1
#
_cell.length_a   1.000
_cell.length_b   1.000
_cell.length_c   1.000
_cell.angle_alpha   90.00
_cell.angle_beta   90.00
_cell.angle_gamma   90.00
#
_symmetry.space_group_name_H-M   'P 1'
#
loop_
_entity.id
_entity.type
_entity.pdbx_description
1 polymer ?
#
loop_
_entity_poly.entity_id
_entity_poly.type
_entity_poly.pdbx_seq_one_letter_code
_entity_poly.pdbx_strand_id
1 'polypeptide(L)'
;MKPLRIFAILSRKSKKFYLKLILAITLTYIIFDKYYCSFLDAITTKAAPDLNELKIYKYDTSRSSTSSRDLIVIMTPKFSTYLIPRLEQLDVRLADNFATPLLIMHNHHLHENDLICINKTIKREVMFLDISIVFTLFPSNFDSCRTRSSWWRRGKWNYQLMIRFWFKILFELPLFQHYEYIMRLDDDSQILGPWINVFHEMRTKKAVYFANDQDVDLEKSLPGLMKLQYTALKYIILNNITVKQPEMIRDGFGEDYIRNYFNNFEVMRMEFFRRSNVRQWIDEVDYTHGILKYRWGDATLRYITLAMFATSNEILHRQDYNLSYCHKC
;
A
#
# COMPACT_ATOMS: atom_id res chain seq x y z
N MET A 1 -33.06 37.62 -0.54
CA MET A 1 -31.84 38.38 -0.95
C MET A 1 -31.68 38.24 -2.46
N LYS A 2 -31.78 39.36 -3.20
CA LYS A 2 -31.72 39.44 -4.67
C LYS A 2 -30.26 39.47 -5.15
N PRO A 3 -29.93 38.87 -6.31
CA PRO A 3 -28.57 38.89 -6.85
C PRO A 3 -28.20 40.31 -7.29
N LEU A 4 -26.95 40.70 -7.00
CA LEU A 4 -26.39 42.01 -7.34
C LEU A 4 -26.47 42.29 -8.84
N ARG A 5 -27.24 43.33 -9.22
CA ARG A 5 -27.22 43.98 -10.53
C ARG A 5 -25.93 44.80 -10.70
N ILE A 6 -24.79 44.17 -10.97
CA ILE A 6 -23.55 44.89 -11.33
C ILE A 6 -23.36 44.99 -12.85
N PHE A 7 -24.07 44.20 -13.67
CA PHE A 7 -23.84 44.14 -15.13
C PHE A 7 -24.65 45.10 -16.01
N ALA A 8 -25.46 45.99 -15.41
CA ALA A 8 -26.37 46.86 -16.17
C ALA A 8 -25.77 48.19 -16.65
N ILE A 9 -24.57 48.59 -16.17
CA ILE A 9 -23.97 49.91 -16.45
C ILE A 9 -22.57 49.75 -17.08
N LEU A 10 -22.48 48.95 -18.14
CA LEU A 10 -21.23 48.82 -18.90
C LEU A 10 -21.54 48.98 -20.39
N SER A 11 -20.88 49.97 -21.03
CA SER A 11 -20.99 50.22 -22.46
C SER A 11 -20.63 48.96 -23.27
N ARG A 12 -21.16 48.83 -24.50
CA ARG A 12 -20.84 47.69 -25.39
C ARG A 12 -19.33 47.48 -25.57
N LYS A 13 -18.53 48.56 -25.53
CA LYS A 13 -17.06 48.50 -25.60
C LYS A 13 -16.45 47.91 -24.34
N SER A 14 -16.91 48.29 -23.13
CA SER A 14 -16.36 47.73 -21.89
C SER A 14 -16.74 46.26 -21.70
N LYS A 15 -17.94 45.83 -22.11
CA LYS A 15 -18.31 44.40 -22.11
C LYS A 15 -17.40 43.53 -23.00
N LYS A 16 -17.03 44.01 -24.20
CA LYS A 16 -16.06 43.32 -25.07
C LYS A 16 -14.66 43.24 -24.46
N PHE A 17 -14.23 44.29 -23.76
CA PHE A 17 -12.94 44.30 -23.06
C PHE A 17 -12.90 43.28 -21.91
N TYR A 18 -13.92 43.26 -21.04
CA TYR A 18 -14.01 42.28 -19.96
C TYR A 18 -14.10 40.83 -20.47
N LEU A 19 -14.83 40.58 -21.56
CA LEU A 19 -14.90 39.25 -22.15
C LEU A 19 -13.54 38.78 -22.68
N LYS A 20 -12.77 39.67 -23.33
CA LYS A 20 -11.39 39.38 -23.77
C LYS A 20 -10.45 39.13 -22.61
N LEU A 21 -10.58 39.91 -21.52
CA LEU A 21 -9.77 39.73 -20.32
C LEU A 21 -10.06 38.40 -19.62
N ILE A 22 -11.33 38.02 -19.49
CA ILE A 22 -11.74 36.72 -18.94
C ILE A 22 -11.18 35.59 -19.83
N LEU A 23 -11.36 35.67 -21.15
CA LEU A 23 -10.80 34.68 -22.08
C LEU A 23 -9.28 34.57 -21.97
N ALA A 24 -8.55 35.69 -21.84
CA ALA A 24 -7.11 35.69 -21.66
C ALA A 24 -6.71 35.05 -20.33
N ILE A 25 -7.37 35.38 -19.21
CA ILE A 25 -7.11 34.77 -17.90
C ILE A 25 -7.41 33.27 -17.93
N THR A 26 -8.52 32.86 -18.53
CA THR A 26 -8.88 31.44 -18.66
C THR A 26 -7.88 30.70 -19.54
N LEU A 27 -7.45 31.28 -20.66
CA LEU A 27 -6.45 30.67 -21.54
C LEU A 27 -5.10 30.56 -20.83
N THR A 28 -4.66 31.60 -20.13
CA THR A 28 -3.42 31.58 -19.32
C THR A 28 -3.52 30.56 -18.20
N TYR A 29 -4.67 30.42 -17.54
CA TYR A 29 -4.90 29.39 -16.52
C TYR A 29 -4.84 27.98 -17.14
N ILE A 30 -5.47 27.75 -18.29
CA ILE A 30 -5.42 26.45 -18.99
C ILE A 30 -4.00 26.11 -19.43
N ILE A 31 -3.27 27.09 -19.97
CA ILE A 31 -1.87 26.94 -20.36
C ILE A 31 -1.02 26.64 -19.11
N PHE A 32 -1.15 27.44 -18.06
CA PHE A 32 -0.43 27.24 -16.81
C PHE A 32 -0.75 25.87 -16.21
N ASP A 33 -2.00 25.49 -16.05
CA ASP A 33 -2.40 24.17 -15.54
C ASP A 33 -1.82 23.01 -16.39
N LYS A 34 -1.89 23.14 -17.72
CA LYS A 34 -1.38 22.13 -18.67
C LYS A 34 0.15 21.96 -18.59
N TYR A 35 0.88 23.07 -18.46
CA TYR A 35 2.36 23.05 -18.47
C TYR A 35 2.96 22.96 -17.07
N TYR A 36 2.32 23.49 -16.04
CA TYR A 36 2.79 23.48 -14.65
C TYR A 36 2.82 22.08 -14.08
N CYS A 37 1.76 21.30 -14.30
CA CYS A 37 1.74 19.91 -13.87
C CYS A 37 2.82 19.09 -14.62
N SER A 38 2.92 19.25 -15.95
CA SER A 38 3.95 18.56 -16.75
C SER A 38 5.37 18.96 -16.35
N PHE A 39 5.59 20.21 -15.96
CA PHE A 39 6.86 20.73 -15.46
C PHE A 39 7.21 20.17 -14.08
N LEU A 40 6.24 20.13 -13.16
CA LEU A 40 6.40 19.52 -11.84
C LEU A 40 6.66 18.01 -11.96
N ASP A 41 5.88 17.29 -12.76
CA ASP A 41 6.10 15.85 -13.03
C ASP A 41 7.48 15.62 -13.62
N ALA A 42 7.92 16.44 -14.58
CA ALA A 42 9.25 16.31 -15.19
C ALA A 42 10.40 16.60 -14.21
N ILE A 43 10.20 17.48 -13.23
CA ILE A 43 11.16 17.73 -12.14
C ILE A 43 11.19 16.56 -11.16
N THR A 44 10.01 16.05 -10.76
CA THR A 44 9.90 14.95 -9.77
C THR A 44 10.33 13.60 -10.34
N THR A 45 10.05 13.30 -11.62
CA THR A 45 10.57 12.07 -12.27
C THR A 45 12.06 12.12 -12.56
N LYS A 46 12.65 13.29 -12.86
CA LYS A 46 14.10 13.41 -13.04
C LYS A 46 14.89 13.24 -11.74
N ALA A 47 14.26 13.55 -10.62
CA ALA A 47 14.86 13.43 -9.30
C ALA A 47 14.39 12.17 -8.56
N ALA A 48 13.99 11.10 -9.29
CA ALA A 48 13.51 9.84 -8.72
C ALA A 48 14.38 9.44 -7.52
N PRO A 49 13.89 9.63 -6.28
CA PRO A 49 14.69 9.46 -5.09
C PRO A 49 15.18 8.03 -4.99
N ASP A 50 16.45 7.86 -4.69
CA ASP A 50 17.02 6.53 -4.53
C ASP A 50 16.40 5.89 -3.28
N LEU A 51 15.80 4.70 -3.41
CA LEU A 51 15.27 3.93 -2.29
C LEU A 51 16.36 3.62 -1.25
N ASN A 52 17.65 3.70 -1.62
CA ASN A 52 18.79 3.62 -0.71
C ASN A 52 18.87 4.81 0.29
N GLU A 53 18.21 5.93 0.03
CA GLU A 53 18.22 7.10 0.93
C GLU A 53 17.27 6.94 2.12
N LEU A 54 16.35 5.98 2.06
CA LEU A 54 15.43 5.67 3.16
C LEU A 54 16.20 5.15 4.37
N LYS A 55 16.01 5.80 5.52
CA LYS A 55 16.70 5.46 6.77
C LYS A 55 15.71 5.09 7.85
N ILE A 56 15.96 3.93 8.48
CA ILE A 56 15.34 3.58 9.75
C ILE A 56 16.06 4.36 10.84
N TYR A 57 15.29 5.02 11.70
CA TYR A 57 15.79 5.64 12.91
C TYR A 57 15.14 5.02 14.15
N LYS A 58 15.87 5.14 15.26
CA LYS A 58 15.49 4.62 16.57
C LYS A 58 15.56 5.75 17.58
N TYR A 59 14.65 5.76 18.54
CA TYR A 59 14.77 6.63 19.70
C TYR A 59 15.43 5.86 20.84
N ASP A 60 16.40 6.51 21.49
CA ASP A 60 17.29 5.98 22.52
C ASP A 60 16.70 4.79 23.30
N THR A 61 17.29 3.61 23.08
CA THR A 61 16.98 2.41 23.88
C THR A 61 18.29 1.81 24.36
N SER A 62 18.42 1.71 25.68
CA SER A 62 19.41 0.85 26.35
C SER A 62 19.17 -0.65 26.12
N ARG A 63 18.31 -1.02 25.17
CA ARG A 63 17.95 -2.40 24.82
C ARG A 63 18.95 -2.90 23.78
N SER A 64 19.54 -4.06 24.01
CA SER A 64 20.46 -4.65 23.03
C SER A 64 19.70 -4.93 21.74
N SER A 65 20.23 -4.51 20.58
CA SER A 65 19.62 -4.86 19.30
C SER A 65 19.65 -6.37 19.12
N THR A 66 18.49 -7.01 19.18
CA THR A 66 18.36 -8.40 18.76
C THR A 66 18.42 -8.42 17.24
N SER A 67 19.34 -9.20 16.67
CA SER A 67 19.41 -9.46 15.22
C SER A 67 18.22 -10.34 14.81
N SER A 68 17.02 -9.77 14.85
CA SER A 68 15.80 -10.44 14.44
C SER A 68 15.80 -10.58 12.92
N ARG A 69 15.42 -11.77 12.45
CA ARG A 69 15.13 -12.05 11.04
C ARG A 69 13.68 -11.73 10.68
N ASP A 70 12.87 -11.33 11.66
CA ASP A 70 11.46 -11.01 11.51
C ASP A 70 11.22 -9.52 11.77
N LEU A 71 10.16 -8.98 11.18
CA LEU A 71 9.74 -7.60 11.38
C LEU A 71 8.22 -7.51 11.45
N ILE A 72 7.70 -6.75 12.42
CA ILE A 72 6.30 -6.29 12.41
C ILE A 72 6.29 -4.87 11.83
N VAL A 73 5.39 -4.61 10.89
CA VAL A 73 5.28 -3.32 10.20
C VAL A 73 3.87 -2.79 10.34
N ILE A 74 3.77 -1.54 10.77
CA ILE A 74 2.54 -0.75 10.72
C ILE A 74 2.79 0.47 9.86
N MET A 75 1.89 0.73 8.90
CA MET A 75 1.86 1.99 8.16
C MET A 75 0.74 2.85 8.72
N THR A 76 1.07 4.06 9.16
CA THR A 76 0.07 5.00 9.67
C THR A 76 0.14 6.34 8.94
N PRO A 77 -1.00 6.85 8.41
CA PRO A 77 -1.06 8.18 7.81
C PRO A 77 -1.15 9.29 8.86
N LYS A 78 -1.38 8.96 10.15
CA LYS A 78 -1.40 9.95 11.22
C LYS A 78 -1.29 9.25 12.57
N PHE A 79 -0.58 9.86 13.50
CA PHE A 79 -0.61 9.36 14.87
C PHE A 79 -2.04 9.43 15.43
N SER A 80 -2.54 8.27 15.85
CA SER A 80 -3.87 8.10 16.46
C SER A 80 -3.67 7.82 17.94
N THR A 81 -4.50 8.41 18.80
CA THR A 81 -4.49 8.13 20.24
C THR A 81 -4.79 6.66 20.55
N TYR A 82 -5.40 5.93 19.62
CA TYR A 82 -5.67 4.49 19.73
C TYR A 82 -4.48 3.60 19.35
N LEU A 83 -3.41 4.14 18.75
CA LEU A 83 -2.27 3.34 18.30
C LEU A 83 -1.53 2.70 19.48
N ILE A 84 -1.18 3.47 20.52
CA ILE A 84 -0.44 2.96 21.68
C ILE A 84 -1.18 1.81 22.37
N PRO A 85 -2.47 1.94 22.76
CA PRO A 85 -3.20 0.82 23.38
C PRO A 85 -3.23 -0.45 22.52
N ARG A 86 -3.27 -0.32 21.20
CA ARG A 86 -3.24 -1.47 20.28
C ARG A 86 -1.87 -2.14 20.23
N LEU A 87 -0.80 -1.34 20.25
CA LEU A 87 0.57 -1.85 20.32
C LEU A 87 0.85 -2.56 21.66
N GLU A 88 0.31 -2.04 22.77
CA GLU A 88 0.38 -2.73 24.07
C GLU A 88 -0.35 -4.08 24.04
N GLN A 89 -1.51 -4.14 23.37
CA GLN A 89 -2.23 -5.40 23.18
C GLN A 89 -1.43 -6.38 22.32
N LEU A 90 -0.79 -5.92 21.24
CA LEU A 90 0.12 -6.75 20.43
C LEU A 90 1.22 -7.36 21.30
N ASP A 91 1.87 -6.55 22.14
CA ASP A 91 2.90 -7.00 23.07
C ASP A 91 2.40 -8.07 24.04
N VAL A 92 1.21 -7.90 24.60
CA VAL A 92 0.64 -8.88 25.54
C VAL A 92 0.21 -10.16 24.83
N ARG A 93 -0.28 -10.06 23.59
CA ARG A 93 -1.02 -11.14 22.94
C ARG A 93 -0.18 -11.98 22.00
N LEU A 94 0.87 -11.44 21.38
CA LEU A 94 1.74 -12.21 20.49
C LEU A 94 2.80 -12.97 21.31
N ALA A 95 2.79 -14.30 21.24
CA ALA A 95 3.72 -15.16 21.97
C ALA A 95 5.12 -15.23 21.32
N ASP A 96 5.73 -14.08 21.00
CA ASP A 96 7.09 -13.98 20.46
C ASP A 96 8.11 -13.45 21.49
N ASN A 97 7.72 -13.28 22.74
CA ASN A 97 8.55 -12.74 23.83
C ASN A 97 9.20 -11.39 23.46
N PHE A 98 8.49 -10.54 22.70
CA PHE A 98 8.99 -9.25 22.22
C PHE A 98 10.24 -9.36 21.32
N ALA A 99 10.55 -10.54 20.81
CA ALA A 99 11.75 -10.79 20.01
C ALA A 99 11.68 -10.12 18.64
N THR A 100 10.47 -9.89 18.10
CA THR A 100 10.31 -9.25 16.79
C THR A 100 10.22 -7.73 16.95
N PRO A 101 11.11 -6.94 16.33
CA PRO A 101 11.02 -5.49 16.36
C PRO A 101 9.77 -5.00 15.60
N LEU A 102 9.28 -3.83 16.02
CA LEU A 102 8.18 -3.11 15.39
C LEU A 102 8.73 -1.94 14.58
N LEU A 103 8.34 -1.84 13.32
CA LEU A 103 8.60 -0.69 12.47
C LEU A 103 7.30 0.07 12.21
N ILE A 104 7.29 1.35 12.57
CA ILE A 104 6.22 2.29 12.24
C ILE A 104 6.64 3.11 11.03
N MET A 105 6.00 2.84 9.89
CA MET A 105 6.12 3.62 8.68
C MET A 105 5.11 4.78 8.70
N HIS A 106 5.56 5.97 8.33
CA HIS A 106 4.71 7.16 8.28
C HIS A 106 5.07 8.03 7.08
N ASN A 107 4.12 8.83 6.61
CA ASN A 107 4.30 9.76 5.49
C ASN A 107 3.98 11.22 5.88
N HIS A 108 4.05 11.51 7.19
CA HIS A 108 3.77 12.81 7.77
C HIS A 108 4.63 12.99 9.02
N HIS A 109 4.97 14.24 9.36
CA HIS A 109 5.77 14.52 10.54
C HIS A 109 5.07 14.01 11.81
N LEU A 110 5.67 13.00 12.46
CA LEU A 110 5.29 12.56 13.79
C LEU A 110 5.90 13.49 14.83
N HIS A 111 5.13 13.96 15.81
CA HIS A 111 5.68 14.80 16.88
C HIS A 111 6.65 13.99 17.73
N GLU A 112 7.77 14.59 18.12
CA GLU A 112 8.81 13.93 18.91
C GLU A 112 8.25 13.34 20.22
N ASN A 113 7.30 14.03 20.85
CA ASN A 113 6.61 13.55 22.04
C ASN A 113 5.85 12.23 21.82
N ASP A 114 5.22 12.06 20.65
CA ASP A 114 4.50 10.82 20.31
C ASP A 114 5.49 9.67 20.16
N LEU A 115 6.61 9.93 19.47
CA LEU A 115 7.69 8.96 19.26
C LEU A 115 8.31 8.50 20.59
N ILE A 116 8.59 9.44 21.48
CA ILE A 116 9.09 9.17 22.84
C ILE A 116 8.06 8.36 23.64
N CYS A 117 6.77 8.70 23.53
CA CYS A 117 5.70 8.01 24.25
C CYS A 117 5.57 6.55 23.80
N ILE A 118 5.56 6.29 22.49
CA ILE A 118 5.56 4.93 21.93
C ILE A 118 6.79 4.16 22.43
N ASN A 119 7.98 4.73 22.27
CA ASN A 119 9.23 4.05 22.61
C ASN A 119 9.32 3.66 24.10
N LYS A 120 8.77 4.50 25.00
CA LYS A 120 8.71 4.22 26.44
C LYS A 120 7.67 3.17 26.80
N THR A 121 6.54 3.15 26.10
CA THR A 121 5.38 2.31 26.45
C THR A 121 5.53 0.89 25.91
N ILE A 122 6.06 0.75 24.69
CA ILE A 122 6.15 -0.53 24.01
C ILE A 122 7.39 -1.32 24.48
N LYS A 123 7.20 -2.61 24.75
CA LYS A 123 8.21 -3.51 25.33
C LYS A 123 9.18 -4.05 24.29
N ARG A 124 8.72 -4.30 23.06
CA ARG A 124 9.59 -4.66 21.93
C ARG A 124 10.38 -3.46 21.43
N GLU A 125 11.43 -3.71 20.66
CA GLU A 125 12.19 -2.66 19.97
C GLU A 125 11.27 -1.94 18.97
N VAL A 126 11.26 -0.60 19.00
CA VAL A 126 10.47 0.23 18.07
C VAL A 126 11.40 1.03 17.17
N MET A 127 11.12 0.95 15.88
CA MET A 127 11.82 1.62 14.79
C MET A 127 10.83 2.48 14.02
N PHE A 128 11.34 3.50 13.35
CA PHE A 128 10.53 4.40 12.54
C PHE A 128 11.14 4.58 11.15
N LEU A 129 10.27 4.73 10.15
CA LEU A 129 10.67 4.98 8.77
C LEU A 129 9.73 6.00 8.14
N ASP A 130 10.30 7.13 7.70
CA ASP A 130 9.59 8.09 6.86
C ASP A 130 9.54 7.56 5.42
N ILE A 131 8.34 7.27 4.94
CA ILE A 131 8.06 6.80 3.58
C ILE A 131 7.38 7.88 2.72
N SER A 132 7.38 9.16 3.12
CA SER A 132 6.78 10.26 2.35
C SER A 132 7.27 10.28 0.91
N ILE A 133 8.55 9.95 0.70
CA ILE A 133 9.16 9.89 -0.61
C ILE A 133 8.56 8.81 -1.52
N VAL A 134 8.08 7.70 -0.97
CA VAL A 134 7.41 6.64 -1.73
C VAL A 134 6.14 7.17 -2.39
N PHE A 135 5.46 8.10 -1.75
CA PHE A 135 4.24 8.74 -2.26
C PHE A 135 4.51 9.81 -3.34
N THR A 136 5.75 9.94 -3.81
CA THR A 136 6.12 10.72 -4.99
C THR A 136 6.69 9.86 -6.13
N LEU A 137 6.83 8.54 -5.91
CA LEU A 137 7.42 7.60 -6.87
C LEU A 137 6.38 7.05 -7.86
N PHE A 138 6.23 7.73 -9.00
CA PHE A 138 5.49 7.23 -10.15
C PHE A 138 6.38 6.42 -11.09
N PRO A 139 5.83 5.42 -11.82
CA PRO A 139 6.54 4.79 -12.94
C PRO A 139 6.98 5.85 -13.95
N SER A 140 8.20 5.74 -14.48
CA SER A 140 8.78 6.74 -15.39
C SER A 140 7.97 6.96 -16.68
N ASN A 141 7.22 5.95 -17.10
CA ASN A 141 6.33 6.00 -18.27
C ASN A 141 4.88 6.38 -17.93
N PHE A 142 4.60 6.87 -16.71
CA PHE A 142 3.27 7.26 -16.27
C PHE A 142 3.10 8.78 -16.24
N ASP A 143 2.11 9.29 -16.98
CA ASP A 143 1.73 10.71 -16.95
C ASP A 143 0.72 10.94 -15.80
N SER A 144 1.21 11.36 -14.63
CA SER A 144 0.38 11.54 -13.44
C SER A 144 -0.56 12.75 -13.55
N CYS A 145 -0.23 13.69 -14.41
CA CYS A 145 -1.03 14.88 -14.68
C CYS A 145 -2.27 14.55 -15.50
N ARG A 146 -2.08 13.92 -16.67
CA ARG A 146 -3.16 13.69 -17.64
C ARG A 146 -3.95 12.43 -17.37
N THR A 147 -3.36 11.45 -16.68
CA THR A 147 -4.08 10.22 -16.36
C THR A 147 -5.19 10.48 -15.35
N ARG A 148 -6.38 9.98 -15.66
CA ARG A 148 -7.51 9.96 -14.74
C ARG A 148 -7.49 8.65 -13.94
N SER A 149 -7.77 8.76 -12.64
CA SER A 149 -8.00 7.62 -11.77
C SER A 149 -9.50 7.37 -11.63
N SER A 150 -9.92 6.10 -11.55
CA SER A 150 -11.29 5.72 -11.18
C SER A 150 -11.63 6.06 -9.73
N TRP A 151 -10.63 6.41 -8.91
CA TRP A 151 -10.78 6.64 -7.47
C TRP A 151 -9.94 7.82 -6.98
N TRP A 152 -10.52 8.71 -6.16
CA TRP A 152 -9.83 9.92 -5.66
C TRP A 152 -10.21 10.31 -4.21
N ARG A 153 -10.95 9.45 -3.49
CA ARG A 153 -11.53 9.81 -2.17
C ARG A 153 -10.50 10.15 -1.09
N ARG A 154 -9.26 9.65 -1.18
CA ARG A 154 -8.17 9.95 -0.23
C ARG A 154 -7.00 10.67 -0.91
N GLY A 155 -7.31 11.59 -1.80
CA GLY A 155 -6.33 12.21 -2.70
C GLY A 155 -6.22 11.46 -4.02
N LYS A 156 -5.72 12.14 -5.06
CA LYS A 156 -5.68 11.59 -6.44
C LYS A 156 -4.89 10.29 -6.51
N TRP A 157 -3.77 10.21 -5.79
CA TRP A 157 -2.81 9.10 -5.90
C TRP A 157 -2.42 8.40 -4.59
N ASN A 158 -2.71 8.96 -3.41
CA ASN A 158 -2.15 8.46 -2.15
C ASN A 158 -2.50 6.98 -1.91
N TYR A 159 -3.75 6.60 -2.10
CA TYR A 159 -4.17 5.22 -1.86
C TYR A 159 -3.59 4.24 -2.90
N GLN A 160 -3.47 4.66 -4.14
CA GLN A 160 -2.89 3.87 -5.23
C GLN A 160 -1.37 3.69 -5.04
N LEU A 161 -0.69 4.72 -4.55
CA LEU A 161 0.74 4.64 -4.22
C LEU A 161 0.98 3.77 -2.98
N MET A 162 0.07 3.79 -2.00
CA MET A 162 0.08 2.85 -0.88
C MET A 162 -0.08 1.39 -1.36
N ILE A 163 -1.03 1.13 -2.26
CA ILE A 163 -1.18 -0.19 -2.90
C ILE A 163 0.11 -0.59 -3.60
N ARG A 164 0.65 0.30 -4.45
CA ARG A 164 1.89 0.08 -5.19
C ARG A 164 3.06 -0.21 -4.24
N PHE A 165 3.12 0.47 -3.09
CA PHE A 165 4.12 0.22 -2.08
C PHE A 165 4.05 -1.21 -1.54
N TRP A 166 2.89 -1.63 -1.03
CA TRP A 166 2.72 -2.96 -0.43
C TRP A 166 2.86 -4.11 -1.44
N PHE A 167 2.46 -3.87 -2.69
CA PHE A 167 2.53 -4.87 -3.74
C PHE A 167 3.91 -4.99 -4.37
N LYS A 168 4.63 -3.86 -4.56
CA LYS A 168 5.87 -3.80 -5.33
C LYS A 168 7.07 -3.30 -4.54
N ILE A 169 7.01 -2.05 -4.06
CA ILE A 169 8.19 -1.31 -3.59
C ILE A 169 8.75 -1.94 -2.31
N LEU A 170 7.89 -2.45 -1.41
CA LEU A 170 8.30 -3.10 -0.17
C LEU A 170 9.40 -4.16 -0.39
N PHE A 171 9.30 -4.94 -1.47
CA PHE A 171 10.22 -6.04 -1.75
C PHE A 171 11.53 -5.58 -2.39
N GLU A 172 11.58 -4.35 -2.91
CA GLU A 172 12.74 -3.71 -3.52
C GLU A 172 13.59 -2.97 -2.47
N LEU A 173 13.01 -2.63 -1.33
CA LEU A 173 13.70 -1.85 -0.30
C LEU A 173 14.96 -2.58 0.23
N PRO A 174 16.16 -2.00 0.05
CA PRO A 174 17.42 -2.56 0.54
C PRO A 174 17.41 -2.77 2.06
N LEU A 175 16.80 -1.83 2.78
CA LEU A 175 16.66 -1.88 4.24
C LEU A 175 15.83 -3.06 4.76
N PHE A 176 15.15 -3.80 3.87
CA PHE A 176 14.43 -5.03 4.21
C PHE A 176 15.09 -6.30 3.70
N GLN A 177 16.30 -6.23 3.15
CA GLN A 177 16.96 -7.41 2.56
C GLN A 177 17.27 -8.51 3.58
N HIS A 178 17.60 -8.13 4.82
CA HIS A 178 17.96 -9.08 5.88
C HIS A 178 16.77 -9.72 6.59
N TYR A 179 15.55 -9.19 6.42
CA TYR A 179 14.35 -9.79 7.02
C TYR A 179 13.85 -10.97 6.18
N GLU A 180 13.64 -12.09 6.85
CA GLU A 180 13.03 -13.30 6.31
C GLU A 180 11.51 -13.16 6.22
N TYR A 181 10.86 -12.71 7.31
CA TYR A 181 9.42 -12.47 7.33
C TYR A 181 9.08 -11.03 7.73
N ILE A 182 8.02 -10.52 7.10
CA ILE A 182 7.36 -9.26 7.49
C ILE A 182 5.91 -9.57 7.84
N MET A 183 5.49 -9.22 9.05
CA MET A 183 4.08 -9.14 9.44
C MET A 183 3.59 -7.71 9.21
N ARG A 184 2.58 -7.54 8.36
CA ARG A 184 1.83 -6.29 8.26
C ARG A 184 0.67 -6.31 9.24
N LEU A 185 0.47 -5.17 9.91
CA LEU A 185 -0.74 -4.80 10.62
C LEU A 185 -1.14 -3.38 10.16
N ASP A 186 -2.38 -3.17 9.77
CA ASP A 186 -2.91 -1.81 9.63
C ASP A 186 -3.02 -1.15 11.02
N ASP A 187 -2.96 0.17 11.10
CA ASP A 187 -2.93 0.92 12.38
C ASP A 187 -4.25 0.86 13.19
N ASP A 188 -5.31 0.31 12.58
CA ASP A 188 -6.60 -0.02 13.18
C ASP A 188 -6.88 -1.52 13.33
N SER A 189 -5.82 -2.32 13.24
CA SER A 189 -5.84 -3.76 13.52
C SER A 189 -5.76 -4.04 15.02
N GLN A 190 -6.49 -5.07 15.46
CA GLN A 190 -6.46 -5.57 16.82
C GLN A 190 -6.31 -7.09 16.80
N ILE A 191 -5.21 -7.59 17.35
CA ILE A 191 -5.02 -9.00 17.69
C ILE A 191 -5.88 -9.29 18.92
N LEU A 192 -6.84 -10.21 18.84
CA LEU A 192 -7.75 -10.53 19.94
C LEU A 192 -7.33 -11.86 20.59
N GLY A 193 -7.30 -11.90 21.92
CA GLY A 193 -6.86 -13.09 22.66
C GLY A 193 -5.39 -13.43 22.45
N PRO A 194 -4.90 -14.54 23.03
CA PRO A 194 -3.51 -14.97 22.88
C PRO A 194 -3.26 -15.52 21.49
N TRP A 195 -2.14 -15.13 20.89
CA TRP A 195 -1.66 -15.61 19.61
C TRP A 195 -0.35 -16.37 19.78
N ILE A 196 -0.18 -17.42 18.98
CA ILE A 196 1.08 -18.15 18.87
C ILE A 196 2.18 -17.30 18.24
N ASN A 197 3.43 -17.76 18.31
CA ASN A 197 4.50 -17.19 17.50
C ASN A 197 4.30 -17.56 16.03
N VAL A 198 3.61 -16.71 15.28
CA VAL A 198 3.30 -16.98 13.86
C VAL A 198 4.57 -17.05 12.99
N PHE A 199 5.65 -16.37 13.36
CA PHE A 199 6.92 -16.46 12.63
C PHE A 199 7.59 -17.82 12.82
N HIS A 200 7.47 -18.41 14.01
CA HIS A 200 7.92 -19.78 14.27
C HIS A 200 7.11 -20.78 13.43
N GLU A 201 5.78 -20.64 13.41
CA GLU A 201 4.91 -21.51 12.61
C GLU A 201 5.21 -21.43 11.12
N MET A 202 5.36 -20.21 10.59
CA MET A 202 5.71 -19.98 9.18
C MET A 202 6.99 -20.73 8.79
N ARG A 203 8.03 -20.68 9.63
CA ARG A 203 9.27 -21.43 9.39
C ARG A 203 9.08 -22.93 9.47
N THR A 204 8.41 -23.41 10.50
CA THR A 204 8.20 -24.84 10.74
C THR A 204 7.43 -25.49 9.59
N LYS A 205 6.44 -24.78 9.05
CA LYS A 205 5.64 -25.23 7.88
C LYS A 205 6.27 -24.88 6.54
N LYS A 206 7.39 -24.16 6.52
CA LYS A 206 8.03 -23.59 5.32
C LYS A 206 7.05 -22.74 4.50
N ALA A 207 6.11 -22.08 5.17
CA ALA A 207 5.09 -21.26 4.55
C ALA A 207 5.68 -19.95 4.01
N VAL A 208 5.05 -19.44 2.96
CA VAL A 208 5.42 -18.18 2.30
C VAL A 208 4.44 -17.06 2.62
N TYR A 209 3.23 -17.42 3.07
CA TYR A 209 2.18 -16.47 3.38
C TYR A 209 1.29 -16.96 4.54
N PHE A 210 0.97 -16.06 5.46
CA PHE A 210 -0.05 -16.24 6.49
C PHE A 210 -1.24 -15.34 6.17
N ALA A 211 -2.31 -15.93 5.69
CA ALA A 211 -3.51 -15.25 5.25
C ALA A 211 -4.47 -14.94 6.40
N ASN A 212 -5.10 -13.77 6.32
CA ASN A 212 -6.28 -13.43 7.09
C ASN A 212 -7.56 -14.04 6.44
N ASP A 213 -8.72 -13.52 6.80
CA ASP A 213 -10.00 -13.84 6.19
C ASP A 213 -10.01 -13.55 4.68
N GLN A 214 -10.85 -14.28 3.96
CA GLN A 214 -11.13 -14.05 2.55
C GLN A 214 -12.24 -13.01 2.37
N ASP A 215 -12.15 -12.23 1.31
CA ASP A 215 -13.22 -11.35 0.83
C ASP A 215 -13.24 -11.34 -0.71
N VAL A 216 -14.10 -10.52 -1.29
CA VAL A 216 -14.21 -10.28 -2.73
C VAL A 216 -14.16 -8.80 -3.04
N ASP A 217 -13.32 -8.44 -4.02
CA ASP A 217 -13.42 -7.15 -4.70
C ASP A 217 -14.46 -7.27 -5.83
N LEU A 218 -15.31 -6.26 -5.98
CA LEU A 218 -16.39 -6.24 -6.98
C LEU A 218 -16.15 -5.15 -8.03
N GLU A 219 -16.36 -5.46 -9.31
CA GLU A 219 -16.26 -4.52 -10.44
C GLU A 219 -17.15 -3.29 -10.23
N LYS A 220 -18.35 -3.50 -9.68
CA LYS A 220 -19.29 -2.41 -9.35
C LYS A 220 -18.68 -1.37 -8.42
N SER A 221 -17.91 -1.83 -7.43
CA SER A 221 -17.23 -0.96 -6.47
C SER A 221 -15.92 -0.41 -7.04
N LEU A 222 -15.29 -1.16 -7.95
CA LEU A 222 -13.96 -0.94 -8.51
C LEU A 222 -13.94 -1.05 -10.03
N PRO A 223 -14.43 -0.03 -10.76
CA PRO A 223 -14.44 -0.06 -12.21
C PRO A 223 -13.05 -0.30 -12.79
N GLY A 224 -12.92 -1.38 -13.58
CA GLY A 224 -11.66 -1.84 -14.15
C GLY A 224 -11.04 -3.04 -13.42
N LEU A 225 -11.68 -3.62 -12.42
CA LEU A 225 -11.27 -4.88 -11.78
C LEU A 225 -11.23 -6.04 -12.79
N MET A 226 -12.20 -6.16 -13.69
CA MET A 226 -12.20 -7.23 -14.71
C MET A 226 -11.05 -7.10 -15.71
N LYS A 227 -10.46 -5.91 -15.84
CA LYS A 227 -9.21 -5.73 -16.59
C LYS A 227 -8.03 -6.40 -15.89
N LEU A 228 -8.01 -6.46 -14.56
CA LEU A 228 -7.00 -7.20 -13.80
C LEU A 228 -7.11 -8.70 -14.06
N GLN A 229 -8.34 -9.23 -14.05
CA GLN A 229 -8.60 -10.63 -14.40
C GLN A 229 -8.07 -10.95 -15.80
N TYR A 230 -8.40 -10.12 -16.80
CA TYR A 230 -7.88 -10.28 -18.16
C TYR A 230 -6.34 -10.19 -18.21
N THR A 231 -5.74 -9.22 -17.52
CA THR A 231 -4.27 -9.06 -17.44
C THR A 231 -3.62 -10.30 -16.84
N ALA A 232 -4.17 -10.85 -15.75
CA ALA A 232 -3.65 -12.05 -15.10
C ALA A 232 -3.71 -13.28 -16.00
N LEU A 233 -4.85 -13.54 -16.64
CA LEU A 233 -5.02 -14.66 -17.56
C LEU A 233 -4.11 -14.52 -18.80
N LYS A 234 -4.03 -13.31 -19.36
CA LYS A 234 -3.12 -13.01 -20.47
C LYS A 234 -1.66 -13.26 -20.09
N TYR A 235 -1.24 -12.83 -18.91
CA TYR A 235 0.11 -13.06 -18.42
C TYR A 235 0.43 -14.55 -18.26
N ILE A 236 -0.49 -15.33 -17.68
CA ILE A 236 -0.36 -16.78 -17.53
C ILE A 236 -0.12 -17.45 -18.89
N ILE A 237 -0.96 -17.15 -19.87
CA ILE A 237 -0.91 -17.76 -21.20
C ILE A 237 0.37 -17.35 -21.94
N LEU A 238 0.67 -16.05 -22.01
CA LEU A 238 1.80 -15.55 -22.81
C LEU A 238 3.17 -15.95 -22.23
N ASN A 239 3.26 -16.17 -20.92
CA ASN A 239 4.51 -16.53 -20.26
C ASN A 239 4.57 -18.01 -19.86
N ASN A 240 3.61 -18.84 -20.32
CA ASN A 240 3.52 -20.26 -20.00
C ASN A 240 3.63 -20.56 -18.49
N ILE A 241 2.95 -19.76 -17.66
CA ILE A 241 2.99 -19.92 -16.20
C ILE A 241 2.24 -21.19 -15.82
N THR A 242 2.93 -22.13 -15.17
CA THR A 242 2.27 -23.25 -14.49
C THR A 242 1.69 -22.76 -13.17
N VAL A 243 0.39 -22.46 -13.17
CA VAL A 243 -0.35 -22.01 -11.98
C VAL A 243 -0.28 -23.08 -10.89
N LYS A 244 0.19 -22.69 -9.70
CA LYS A 244 0.39 -23.62 -8.57
C LYS A 244 -0.91 -24.00 -7.86
N GLN A 245 -1.92 -23.14 -7.90
CA GLN A 245 -3.26 -23.36 -7.33
C GLN A 245 -4.35 -22.97 -8.35
N PRO A 246 -4.61 -23.81 -9.37
CA PRO A 246 -5.58 -23.51 -10.42
C PRO A 246 -7.01 -23.32 -9.89
N GLU A 247 -7.36 -23.98 -8.78
CA GLU A 247 -8.64 -23.81 -8.09
C GLU A 247 -8.85 -22.38 -7.55
N MET A 248 -7.80 -21.72 -7.04
CA MET A 248 -7.89 -20.32 -6.62
C MET A 248 -8.20 -19.39 -7.79
N ILE A 249 -7.67 -19.67 -8.98
CA ILE A 249 -8.00 -18.90 -10.18
C ILE A 249 -9.43 -19.21 -10.63
N ARG A 250 -9.80 -20.50 -10.72
CA ARG A 250 -11.13 -20.93 -11.16
C ARG A 250 -12.25 -20.40 -10.26
N ASP A 251 -12.10 -20.50 -8.94
CA ASP A 251 -13.14 -20.17 -7.97
C ASP A 251 -13.04 -18.71 -7.49
N GLY A 252 -11.87 -18.09 -7.69
CA GLY A 252 -11.59 -16.71 -7.34
C GLY A 252 -11.90 -15.70 -8.42
N PHE A 253 -11.94 -16.09 -9.70
CA PHE A 253 -12.26 -15.21 -10.82
C PHE A 253 -13.73 -15.37 -11.23
N GLY A 254 -14.59 -14.54 -10.66
CA GLY A 254 -16.01 -14.49 -11.02
C GLY A 254 -16.30 -13.71 -12.31
N GLU A 255 -17.58 -13.53 -12.61
CA GLU A 255 -18.04 -12.70 -13.74
C GLU A 255 -17.86 -11.20 -13.48
N ASP A 256 -17.98 -10.78 -12.22
CA ASP A 256 -17.90 -9.38 -11.80
C ASP A 256 -17.09 -9.19 -10.50
N TYR A 257 -16.35 -10.21 -10.07
CA TYR A 257 -15.59 -10.19 -8.82
C TYR A 257 -14.25 -10.91 -8.91
N ILE A 258 -13.32 -10.53 -8.03
CA ILE A 258 -12.08 -11.27 -7.77
C ILE A 258 -11.94 -11.50 -6.26
N ARG A 259 -11.69 -12.74 -5.84
CA ARG A 259 -11.38 -13.07 -4.44
C ARG A 259 -10.07 -12.44 -3.98
N ASN A 260 -9.99 -12.15 -2.69
CA ASN A 260 -8.79 -11.64 -2.05
C ASN A 260 -8.63 -12.16 -0.62
N TYR A 261 -7.48 -11.87 -0.01
CA TYR A 261 -7.28 -11.99 1.44
C TYR A 261 -7.27 -10.59 2.04
N PHE A 262 -7.97 -10.39 3.16
CA PHE A 262 -7.95 -9.13 3.91
C PHE A 262 -6.57 -8.85 4.53
N ASN A 263 -5.71 -8.23 3.74
CA ASN A 263 -4.30 -8.02 4.06
C ASN A 263 -4.03 -6.82 4.99
N ASN A 264 -5.06 -6.30 5.67
CA ASN A 264 -4.87 -5.48 6.87
C ASN A 264 -4.11 -6.26 7.97
N PHE A 265 -4.13 -7.60 7.87
CA PHE A 265 -3.15 -8.48 8.50
C PHE A 265 -2.62 -9.47 7.45
N GLU A 266 -1.31 -9.60 7.34
CA GLU A 266 -0.63 -10.63 6.55
C GLU A 266 0.77 -10.90 7.12
N VAL A 267 1.27 -12.12 7.01
CA VAL A 267 2.71 -12.42 7.23
C VAL A 267 3.29 -12.95 5.94
N MET A 268 4.37 -12.33 5.48
CA MET A 268 4.96 -12.58 4.16
C MET A 268 6.40 -13.03 4.30
N ARG A 269 6.78 -14.10 3.58
CA ARG A 269 8.19 -14.46 3.41
C ARG A 269 8.80 -13.61 2.29
N MET A 270 9.76 -12.76 2.64
CA MET A 270 10.34 -11.78 1.72
C MET A 270 10.98 -12.43 0.49
N GLU A 271 11.68 -13.55 0.69
CA GLU A 271 12.33 -14.30 -0.39
C GLU A 271 11.33 -14.73 -1.49
N PHE A 272 10.13 -15.18 -1.12
CA PHE A 272 9.11 -15.64 -2.08
C PHE A 272 8.74 -14.54 -3.07
N PHE A 273 8.50 -13.32 -2.57
CA PHE A 273 8.14 -12.16 -3.37
C PHE A 273 9.32 -11.55 -4.14
N ARG A 274 10.55 -11.93 -3.79
CA ARG A 274 11.77 -11.54 -4.49
C ARG A 274 12.22 -12.55 -5.55
N ARG A 275 11.60 -13.73 -5.64
CA ARG A 275 11.88 -14.70 -6.72
C ARG A 275 11.66 -14.04 -8.08
N SER A 276 12.53 -14.32 -9.03
CA SER A 276 12.54 -13.67 -10.35
C SER A 276 11.19 -13.77 -11.08
N ASN A 277 10.56 -14.95 -11.07
CA ASN A 277 9.24 -15.17 -11.69
C ASN A 277 8.11 -14.37 -11.00
N VAL A 278 8.11 -14.29 -9.68
CA VAL A 278 7.13 -13.47 -8.93
C VAL A 278 7.36 -11.99 -9.19
N ARG A 279 8.64 -11.56 -9.25
CA ARG A 279 9.00 -10.18 -9.58
C ARG A 279 8.57 -9.77 -10.99
N GLN A 280 8.76 -10.64 -11.98
CA GLN A 280 8.28 -10.39 -13.34
C GLN A 280 6.78 -10.17 -13.41
N TRP A 281 5.98 -10.92 -12.64
CA TRP A 281 4.54 -10.69 -12.55
C TRP A 281 4.20 -9.35 -11.89
N ILE A 282 4.85 -9.02 -10.78
CA ILE A 282 4.69 -7.72 -10.10
C ILE A 282 5.02 -6.56 -11.04
N ASP A 283 6.09 -6.71 -11.83
CA ASP A 283 6.54 -5.70 -12.80
C ASP A 283 5.58 -5.56 -13.99
N GLU A 284 5.02 -6.66 -14.49
CA GLU A 284 3.98 -6.63 -15.52
C GLU A 284 2.75 -5.84 -15.03
N VAL A 285 2.27 -6.14 -13.82
CA VAL A 285 1.12 -5.44 -13.23
C VAL A 285 1.40 -3.94 -13.11
N ASP A 286 2.57 -3.56 -12.59
CA ASP A 286 2.98 -2.16 -12.44
C ASP A 286 3.08 -1.46 -13.80
N TYR A 287 3.59 -2.14 -14.83
CA TYR A 287 3.72 -1.64 -16.20
C TYR A 287 2.37 -1.30 -16.84
N THR A 288 1.30 -2.04 -16.54
CA THR A 288 -0.07 -1.70 -17.02
C THR A 288 -0.60 -0.38 -16.45
N HIS A 289 -0.02 0.08 -15.34
CA HIS A 289 -0.51 1.15 -14.48
C HIS A 289 -1.91 0.91 -13.92
N GLY A 290 -2.40 -0.33 -13.89
CA GLY A 290 -3.76 -0.64 -13.43
C GLY A 290 -3.98 -0.32 -11.94
N ILE A 291 -2.93 -0.42 -11.11
CA ILE A 291 -2.95 0.08 -9.73
C ILE A 291 -3.34 1.56 -9.67
N LEU A 292 -2.69 2.39 -10.50
CA LEU A 292 -2.91 3.83 -10.52
C LEU A 292 -4.26 4.17 -11.20
N LYS A 293 -4.55 3.57 -12.35
CA LYS A 293 -5.75 3.88 -13.16
C LYS A 293 -7.05 3.37 -12.54
N TYR A 294 -7.03 2.15 -11.99
CA TYR A 294 -8.23 1.40 -11.61
C TYR A 294 -8.29 1.04 -10.12
N ARG A 295 -7.26 1.39 -9.34
CA ARG A 295 -7.18 1.07 -7.90
C ARG A 295 -7.27 -0.45 -7.66
N TRP A 296 -6.56 -1.23 -8.47
CA TRP A 296 -6.38 -2.67 -8.25
C TRP A 296 -5.72 -2.89 -6.89
N GLY A 297 -6.49 -3.38 -5.90
CA GLY A 297 -6.04 -3.50 -4.52
C GLY A 297 -4.90 -4.51 -4.36
N ASP A 298 -3.98 -4.21 -3.44
CA ASP A 298 -2.86 -5.07 -3.08
C ASP A 298 -3.33 -6.41 -2.51
N ALA A 299 -4.46 -6.45 -1.79
CA ALA A 299 -5.12 -7.68 -1.35
C ALA A 299 -5.44 -8.64 -2.51
N THR A 300 -6.09 -8.11 -3.54
CA THR A 300 -6.49 -8.88 -4.74
C THR A 300 -5.27 -9.28 -5.57
N LEU A 301 -4.31 -8.37 -5.73
CA LEU A 301 -3.05 -8.65 -6.40
C LEU A 301 -2.22 -9.73 -5.67
N ARG A 302 -2.21 -9.70 -4.33
CA ARG A 302 -1.57 -10.71 -3.48
C ARG A 302 -2.21 -12.08 -3.67
N TYR A 303 -3.55 -12.16 -3.64
CA TYR A 303 -4.29 -13.40 -3.88
C TYR A 303 -3.93 -14.02 -5.24
N ILE A 304 -3.92 -13.22 -6.32
CA ILE A 304 -3.53 -13.68 -7.66
C ILE A 304 -2.08 -14.19 -7.69
N THR A 305 -1.17 -13.45 -7.05
CA THR A 305 0.25 -13.81 -6.97
C THR A 305 0.45 -15.16 -6.26
N LEU A 306 -0.26 -15.38 -5.16
CA LEU A 306 -0.21 -16.63 -4.41
C LEU A 306 -0.82 -17.79 -5.21
N ALA A 307 -1.95 -17.57 -5.89
CA ALA A 307 -2.57 -18.58 -6.75
C ALA A 307 -1.62 -19.03 -7.88
N MET A 308 -0.89 -18.09 -8.48
CA MET A 308 0.07 -18.40 -9.55
C MET A 308 1.30 -19.15 -9.02
N PHE A 309 1.85 -18.76 -7.87
CA PHE A 309 3.25 -19.10 -7.52
C PHE A 309 3.47 -19.78 -6.18
N ALA A 310 2.47 -19.92 -5.31
CA ALA A 310 2.53 -20.66 -4.06
C ALA A 310 1.68 -21.93 -4.16
N THR A 311 2.14 -23.02 -3.57
CA THR A 311 1.34 -24.23 -3.35
C THR A 311 0.42 -24.07 -2.14
N SER A 312 -0.62 -24.89 -2.03
CA SER A 312 -1.59 -24.80 -0.92
C SER A 312 -0.94 -24.93 0.46
N ASN A 313 0.07 -25.80 0.60
CA ASN A 313 0.78 -26.01 1.88
C ASN A 313 1.73 -24.85 2.24
N GLU A 314 2.01 -23.94 1.30
CA GLU A 314 2.82 -22.75 1.55
C GLU A 314 1.98 -21.57 2.05
N ILE A 315 0.64 -21.70 2.09
CA ILE A 315 -0.28 -20.69 2.60
C ILE A 315 -0.92 -21.21 3.90
N LEU A 316 -0.67 -20.51 5.01
CA LEU A 316 -1.34 -20.77 6.28
C LEU A 316 -2.53 -19.83 6.42
N HIS A 317 -3.63 -20.28 7.02
CA HIS A 317 -4.79 -19.43 7.27
C HIS A 317 -4.96 -19.17 8.77
N ARG A 318 -5.16 -17.90 9.14
CA ARG A 318 -5.40 -17.48 10.53
C ARG A 318 -6.50 -18.28 11.21
N GLN A 319 -7.57 -18.59 10.48
CA GLN A 319 -8.74 -19.31 10.97
C GLN A 319 -8.39 -20.74 11.41
N ASP A 320 -7.47 -21.42 10.72
CA ASP A 320 -7.05 -22.80 11.06
C ASP A 320 -6.36 -22.86 12.44
N TYR A 321 -5.82 -21.74 12.91
CA TYR A 321 -5.18 -21.59 14.21
C TYR A 321 -6.09 -20.97 15.28
N ASN A 322 -7.38 -20.71 14.96
CA ASN A 322 -8.35 -20.05 15.85
C ASN A 322 -7.87 -18.69 16.43
N LEU A 323 -7.03 -17.98 15.68
CA LEU A 323 -6.44 -16.72 16.14
C LEU A 323 -7.42 -15.57 15.93
N SER A 324 -8.04 -15.07 17.00
CA SER A 324 -9.06 -14.03 16.87
C SER A 324 -8.46 -12.68 16.45
N TYR A 325 -9.12 -11.99 15.53
CA TYR A 325 -8.63 -10.76 14.91
C TYR A 325 -9.78 -9.80 14.64
N CYS A 326 -9.48 -8.50 14.65
CA CYS A 326 -10.42 -7.47 14.26
C CYS A 326 -9.70 -6.34 13.51
N HIS A 327 -10.38 -5.77 12.52
CA HIS A 327 -9.98 -4.56 11.82
C HIS A 327 -11.17 -3.61 11.79
N LYS A 328 -11.00 -2.40 12.36
CA LYS A 328 -12.06 -1.41 12.63
C LYS A 328 -13.10 -1.83 13.66
N CYS A 329 -12.61 -2.34 14.77
CA CYS A 329 -13.16 -2.08 16.10
C CYS A 329 -12.28 -1.03 16.81
#